data_AF-A0A0M3KIN3-F1
#
_entry.id   AF-A0A0M3KIN3-F1
#
_cell.length_a   1.000
_cell.length_b   1.000
_cell.length_c   1.000
_cell.angle_alpha   90.00
_cell.angle_beta   90.00
_cell.angle_gamma   90.00
#
_symmetry.space_group_name_H-M   'P 1'
#
loop_
_entity.id
_entity.type
_entity.pdbx_description
1 polymer ?
#
loop_
_entity_poly.entity_id
_entity_poly.type
_entity_poly.pdbx_seq_one_letter_code
_entity_poly.pdbx_strand_id
1 'polypeptide(L)' 'MNIAYTAASRLRAGNVYVNTFNDTNPMVPFGGMKQSGFGRENGVAALEAFSQVKSVFVNASKQLDNPFI' A
#
# COMPACT_ATOMS: atom_id res chain seq x y z
N MET A 1 24.00 9.33 -14.45
CA MET A 1 22.64 8.83 -14.12
C MET A 1 22.63 7.64 -13.15
N ASN A 2 23.58 6.70 -13.24
CA ASN A 2 23.61 5.49 -12.39
C ASN A 2 23.69 5.76 -10.86
N ILE A 3 24.44 6.79 -10.42
CA ILE A 3 24.64 7.07 -8.99
C ILE A 3 23.34 7.49 -8.31
N ALA A 4 22.50 8.31 -8.96
CA ALA A 4 21.24 8.78 -8.38
C ALA A 4 20.27 7.61 -8.12
N TYR A 5 20.12 6.72 -9.10
CA TYR A 5 19.30 5.51 -8.92
C TYR A 5 19.89 4.56 -7.87
N THR A 6 21.21 4.38 -7.87
CA THR A 6 21.91 3.55 -6.87
C THR A 6 21.76 4.11 -5.45
N ALA A 7 21.84 5.43 -5.28
CA ALA A 7 21.64 6.08 -4.00
C ALA A 7 20.18 5.93 -3.55
N ALA A 8 19.22 6.23 -4.43
CA ALA A 8 17.80 6.10 -4.14
C ALA A 8 17.41 4.67 -3.74
N SER A 9 17.96 3.64 -4.39
CA SER A 9 17.67 2.24 -4.06
C SER A 9 18.32 1.76 -2.76
N ARG A 10 19.41 2.40 -2.32
CA ARG A 10 20.14 2.02 -1.09
C ARG A 10 19.63 2.74 0.17
N LEU A 11 19.01 3.91 0.01
CA LEU A 11 18.46 4.66 1.13
C LEU A 11 17.24 3.93 1.73
N ARG A 12 17.27 3.71 3.05
CA ARG A 12 16.11 3.16 3.79
C ARG A 12 15.21 4.31 4.25
N ALA A 13 14.52 4.93 3.30
CA ALA A 13 13.57 6.03 3.50
C ALA A 13 12.29 5.77 2.70
N GLY A 14 11.15 6.29 3.16
CA GLY A 14 9.87 6.08 2.45
C GLY A 14 9.72 6.92 1.19
N ASN A 15 10.46 8.01 1.07
CA ASN A 15 10.47 8.91 -0.09
C ASN A 15 11.90 9.40 -0.34
N VAL A 16 12.32 9.49 -1.61
CA VAL A 16 13.61 10.03 -2.03
C VAL A 16 13.37 11.01 -3.17
N TYR A 17 13.84 12.24 -3.00
CA TYR A 17 13.81 13.27 -4.04
C TYR A 17 15.17 13.38 -4.71
N VAL A 18 15.21 13.40 -6.04
CA VAL A 18 16.45 13.53 -6.84
C VAL A 18 16.39 14.83 -7.60
N ASN A 19 17.35 15.73 -7.37
CA ASN A 19 17.43 17.07 -7.98
C ASN A 19 16.17 17.94 -7.79
N THR A 20 15.38 17.66 -6.75
CA THR A 20 14.19 18.40 -6.34
C THR A 20 13.99 18.21 -4.83
N PHE A 21 13.04 18.93 -4.23
CA PHE A 21 12.69 18.76 -2.82
C PHE A 21 11.25 19.20 -2.56
N ASN A 22 10.54 18.41 -1.74
CA ASN A 22 9.17 18.70 -1.28
C ASN A 22 8.09 18.72 -2.38
N ASP A 23 8.32 18.02 -3.49
CA ASP A 23 7.26 17.75 -4.47
C ASP A 23 6.21 16.83 -3.83
N THR A 24 4.94 17.18 -3.99
CA THR A 24 3.83 16.40 -3.44
C THR A 24 2.86 16.01 -4.53
N ASN A 25 2.36 14.77 -4.46
CA ASN A 25 1.33 14.27 -5.36
C ASN A 25 0.36 13.38 -4.58
N PRO A 26 -0.94 13.73 -4.49
CA PRO A 26 -1.94 12.93 -3.78
C PRO A 26 -2.09 11.49 -4.28
N MET A 27 -1.59 11.17 -5.47
CA MET A 27 -1.62 9.82 -6.05
C MET A 27 -0.41 8.97 -5.71
N VAL A 28 0.66 9.55 -5.15
CA VAL A 28 1.91 8.85 -4.83
C VAL A 28 1.99 8.60 -3.32
N PRO A 29 2.19 7.34 -2.86
CA PRO A 29 2.26 7.03 -1.44
C PRO A 29 3.37 7.81 -0.71
N PHE A 30 3.03 8.45 0.39
CA PHE A 30 3.96 9.18 1.27
C PHE A 30 4.05 8.51 2.64
N GLY A 31 5.20 8.59 3.31
CA GLY A 31 5.37 8.01 4.65
C GLY A 31 6.81 7.68 5.02
N GLY A 32 6.99 7.24 6.27
CA GLY A 32 8.30 6.96 6.86
C GLY A 32 8.78 5.51 6.73
N MET A 33 9.99 5.28 7.23
CA MET A 33 10.52 3.95 7.52
C MET A 33 11.18 3.97 8.91
N LYS A 34 11.30 2.81 9.55
CA LYS A 34 11.89 2.64 10.90
C LYS A 34 11.13 3.46 11.96
N GLN A 35 11.85 4.19 12.82
CA GLN A 35 11.28 5.01 13.87
C GLN A 35 10.53 6.25 13.37
N SER A 36 10.61 6.58 12.08
CA SER A 36 9.80 7.66 11.47
C SER A 36 8.32 7.29 11.29
N GLY A 37 7.91 6.06 11.64
CA GLY A 37 6.53 5.61 11.57
C GLY A 37 6.30 4.46 10.58
N PHE A 38 5.05 3.99 10.55
CA PHE A 38 4.55 2.90 9.72
C PHE A 38 3.30 3.35 8.93
N GLY A 39 2.91 2.57 7.92
CA GLY A 39 1.80 2.93 7.03
C GLY A 39 2.20 3.93 5.94
N ARG A 40 1.24 4.29 5.10
CA ARG A 40 1.39 5.27 4.02
C ARG A 40 0.15 6.15 3.95
N GLU A 41 0.39 7.42 3.65
CA GLU A 41 -0.61 8.39 3.23
C GLU A 41 -0.62 8.45 1.70
N ASN A 42 -1.67 9.04 1.11
CA ASN A 42 -1.87 9.17 -0.34
C ASN A 42 -1.94 7.85 -1.13
N GLY A 43 -2.38 7.96 -2.38
CA GLY A 43 -2.48 6.85 -3.32
C GLY A 43 -3.33 5.67 -2.84
N VAL A 44 -3.18 4.53 -3.51
CA VAL A 44 -3.92 3.30 -3.18
C VAL A 44 -3.53 2.75 -1.81
N ALA A 45 -2.27 2.93 -1.40
CA ALA A 45 -1.78 2.45 -0.10
C ALA A 45 -2.54 3.07 1.08
N ALA A 46 -2.91 4.36 0.99
CA ALA A 46 -3.77 4.97 2.00
C ALA A 46 -5.20 4.41 1.96
N LEU A 47 -5.78 4.23 0.77
CA LEU A 47 -7.12 3.63 0.65
C LEU A 47 -7.17 2.24 1.28
N GLU A 48 -6.15 1.41 1.05
CA GLU A 48 -6.01 0.09 1.68
C GLU A 48 -5.88 0.21 3.21
N ALA A 49 -5.08 1.16 3.71
CA ALA A 49 -4.89 1.36 5.15
C ALA A 49 -6.16 1.83 5.88
N PHE A 50 -7.05 2.54 5.17
CA PHE A 50 -8.35 3.00 5.70
C PHE A 50 -9.54 2.12 5.27
N SER A 51 -9.27 0.98 4.62
CA SER A 51 -10.28 0.00 4.24
C SER A 51 -10.12 -1.29 5.03
N GLN A 52 -11.20 -2.07 5.08
CA GLN A 52 -11.17 -3.42 5.64
C GLN A 52 -11.75 -4.40 4.64
N VAL A 53 -11.00 -5.47 4.35
CA VAL A 53 -11.49 -6.56 3.50
C VAL A 53 -12.58 -7.32 4.23
N LYS A 54 -13.71 -7.53 3.55
CA LYS A 54 -14.83 -8.36 4.03
C LYS A 54 -15.12 -9.44 2.99
N SER A 55 -14.93 -10.70 3.37
CA SER A 55 -15.31 -11.85 2.55
C SER A 55 -16.73 -12.28 2.88
N VAL A 56 -17.57 -12.43 1.85
CA VAL A 56 -18.95 -12.88 1.98
C VAL A 56 -19.17 -14.07 1.05
N PHE A 57 -19.63 -15.18 1.62
CA PHE A 57 -20.02 -16.36 0.86
C PHE A 57 -21.55 -16.42 0.84
N VAL A 58 -22.11 -16.51 -0.36
CA VAL A 58 -23.55 -16.64 -0.56
C VAL A 58 -23.81 -17.93 -1.29
N ASN A 59 -24.57 -18.83 -0.67
CA ASN A 59 -25.20 -19.91 -1.40
C ASN A 59 -26.58 -19.44 -1.89
N ALA A 60 -26.74 -19.34 -3.21
CA ALA A 60 -27.99 -18.92 -3.84
C ALA A 60 -28.95 -20.08 -4.17
N SER A 61 -28.60 -21.33 -3.83
CA SER A 61 -29.45 -22.50 -4.06
C SER A 61 -30.71 -22.47 -3.17
N LYS A 62 -31.84 -22.98 -3.67
CA LYS A 62 -33.06 -23.18 -2.86
C LYS A 62 -32.91 -24.27 -1.80
N GLN A 63 -31.98 -25.19 -1.99
CA GLN A 63 -31.73 -26.32 -1.09
C GLN A 63 -30.22 -26.51 -0.95
N LEU A 64 -29.76 -26.70 0.29
CA LEU A 64 -28.40 -27.11 0.59
C LEU A 64 -28.38 -28.63 0.74
N ASP A 65 -27.68 -29.33 -0.15
CA ASP A 65 -27.55 -30.78 -0.05
C ASP A 65 -26.66 -31.15 1.14
N ASN A 66 -26.95 -32.31 1.74
CA ASN A 66 -26.20 -32.78 2.90
C ASN A 66 -24.76 -33.12 2.48
N PRO A 67 -23.74 -32.45 3.03
CA PRO A 67 -22.36 -32.68 2.62
C PRO A 67 -21.76 -33.99 3.17
N PHE A 68 -22.53 -34.79 3.92
CA PHE A 68 -22.06 -35.98 4.63
C PHE A 68 -22.83 -37.28 4.29
N ILE A 69 -23.73 -37.27 3.30
CA ILE A 69 -24.46 -38.47 2.83
C ILE A 69 -24.21 -38.66 1.34
#